data_AF-A0A227JFK5-F1
#
_entry.id   AF-A0A227JFK5-F1
#
_cell.length_a   1.000
_cell.length_b   1.000
_cell.length_c   1.000
_cell.angle_alpha   90.00
_cell.angle_beta   90.00
_cell.angle_gamma   90.00
#
_symmetry.space_group_name_H-M   'P 1'
#
loop_
_entity.id
_entity.type
_entity.pdbx_description
1 polymer ?
#
loop_
_entity_poly.entity_id
_entity_poly.type
_entity_poly.pdbx_seq_one_letter_code
_entity_poly.pdbx_strand_id
1 'polypeptide(L)'
;LDQMGKSIEMGRSVIAEQYQKSMSALLLLWKGIATFVHQHPEYTHLFGPVSISNDYSHTARQLLAQSMTLHHYDNDCAEYVTPSNPLPETNLNWNTSMLTALGDLQLLSRVIARIDEGKGVPVLLRQYLSLNGKLVCFNVDPAFNNALDGLIMVDLRDVPEKTLARYMGSENAREYLAMNN
;
A
#
# COMPACT_ATOMS: atom_id res chain seq x y z
N LEU A 1 3.38 -0.07 -19.06
CA LEU A 1 2.23 -1.02 -19.06
C LEU A 1 2.66 -2.42 -19.50
N ASP A 2 3.40 -2.58 -20.61
CA ASP A 2 3.87 -3.90 -21.08
C ASP A 2 4.82 -4.64 -20.11
N GLN A 3 5.39 -3.93 -19.12
CA GLN A 3 6.27 -4.53 -18.11
C GLN A 3 5.53 -5.15 -16.90
N MET A 4 4.25 -4.82 -16.67
CA MET A 4 3.50 -5.25 -15.47
C MET A 4 2.73 -6.57 -15.66
N GLY A 5 2.91 -7.26 -16.79
CA GLY A 5 2.12 -8.45 -17.13
C GLY A 5 0.61 -8.17 -17.14
N LYS A 6 -0.21 -9.16 -16.78
CA LYS A 6 -1.65 -8.93 -16.56
C LYS A 6 -1.87 -8.47 -15.13
N SER A 7 -2.56 -7.34 -14.99
CA SER A 7 -2.74 -6.67 -13.71
C SER A 7 -4.21 -6.40 -13.41
N ILE A 8 -4.54 -6.28 -12.13
CA ILE A 8 -5.86 -5.89 -11.65
C ILE A 8 -5.76 -4.50 -11.01
N GLU A 9 -6.58 -3.56 -11.49
CA GLU A 9 -6.73 -2.26 -10.84
C GLU A 9 -7.65 -2.39 -9.63
N MET A 10 -7.15 -1.97 -8.47
CA MET A 10 -7.80 -1.99 -7.18
C MET A 10 -8.14 -0.57 -6.76
N GLY A 11 -9.42 -0.29 -6.49
CA GLY A 11 -9.85 1.03 -6.06
C GLY A 11 -11.20 0.99 -5.39
N ARG A 12 -11.61 2.16 -4.85
CA ARG A 12 -12.95 2.39 -4.29
C ARG A 12 -13.39 1.32 -3.26
N SER A 13 -12.44 0.81 -2.48
CA SER A 13 -12.74 -0.19 -1.46
C SER A 13 -13.65 0.41 -0.39
N VAL A 14 -14.78 -0.25 -0.14
CA VAL A 14 -15.78 0.18 0.85
C VAL A 14 -16.17 -1.00 1.73
N ILE A 15 -16.28 -0.75 3.02
CA ILE A 15 -16.85 -1.69 4.00
C ILE A 15 -18.11 -1.02 4.55
N ALA A 16 -19.23 -1.73 4.50
CA ALA A 16 -20.49 -1.24 5.06
C ALA A 16 -20.30 -0.87 6.54
N GLU A 17 -20.91 0.23 6.98
CA GLU A 17 -20.64 0.89 8.26
C GLU A 17 -20.65 -0.07 9.46
N GLN A 18 -21.65 -0.96 9.52
CA GLN A 18 -21.80 -1.98 10.56
C GLN A 18 -20.64 -3.00 10.67
N TYR A 19 -19.79 -3.10 9.65
CA TYR A 19 -18.61 -3.97 9.61
C TYR A 19 -17.29 -3.19 9.61
N GLN A 20 -17.32 -1.86 9.65
CA GLN A 20 -16.10 -1.07 9.76
C GLN A 20 -15.41 -1.33 11.09
N LYS A 21 -14.09 -1.12 11.14
CA LYS A 21 -13.22 -1.47 12.28
C LYS A 21 -13.16 -2.98 12.62
N SER A 22 -13.92 -3.83 11.92
CA SER A 22 -13.77 -5.28 12.00
C SER A 22 -12.56 -5.75 11.23
N MET A 23 -11.61 -6.38 11.94
CA MET A 23 -10.46 -7.02 11.30
C MET A 23 -10.89 -8.15 10.35
N SER A 24 -12.00 -8.84 10.67
CA SER A 24 -12.53 -9.93 9.86
C SER A 24 -13.07 -9.44 8.52
N ALA A 25 -13.66 -8.25 8.46
CA ALA A 25 -14.22 -7.71 7.22
C ALA A 25 -13.13 -7.45 6.17
N LEU A 26 -12.05 -6.76 6.58
CA LEU A 26 -10.91 -6.52 5.69
C LEU A 26 -10.22 -7.83 5.29
N LEU A 27 -10.04 -8.76 6.24
CA LEU A 27 -9.48 -10.08 5.93
C LEU A 27 -10.31 -10.83 4.88
N LEU A 28 -11.65 -10.80 4.98
CA LEU A 28 -12.53 -11.45 4.01
C LEU A 28 -12.46 -10.81 2.62
N LEU A 29 -12.32 -9.48 2.53
CA LEU A 29 -12.08 -8.81 1.25
C LEU A 29 -10.80 -9.33 0.58
N TRP A 30 -9.71 -9.40 1.34
CA TRP A 30 -8.44 -9.94 0.82
C TRP A 30 -8.51 -11.42 0.46
N LYS A 31 -9.27 -12.23 1.22
CA LYS A 31 -9.54 -13.61 0.84
C LYS A 31 -10.31 -13.69 -0.47
N GLY A 32 -11.32 -12.83 -0.68
CA GLY A 32 -12.05 -12.76 -1.94
C GLY A 32 -11.15 -12.43 -3.14
N ILE A 33 -10.28 -11.43 -2.99
CA ILE A 33 -9.27 -11.05 -4.00
C ILE A 33 -8.32 -12.22 -4.27
N ALA A 34 -7.79 -12.85 -3.23
CA ALA A 34 -6.87 -13.98 -3.38
C ALA A 34 -7.53 -15.20 -4.04
N THR A 35 -8.79 -15.50 -3.71
CA THR A 35 -9.56 -16.56 -4.38
C THR A 35 -9.75 -16.25 -5.86
N PHE A 36 -10.07 -15.00 -6.21
CA PHE A 36 -10.20 -14.58 -7.61
C PHE A 36 -8.87 -14.75 -8.36
N VAL A 37 -7.77 -14.27 -7.79
CA VAL A 37 -6.43 -14.42 -8.39
C VAL A 37 -6.05 -15.89 -8.57
N HIS A 38 -6.36 -16.75 -7.60
CA HIS A 38 -6.07 -18.18 -7.75
C HIS A 38 -6.87 -18.82 -8.89
N GLN A 39 -8.13 -18.43 -9.08
CA GLN A 39 -8.96 -18.90 -10.20
C GLN A 39 -8.53 -18.32 -11.56
N HIS A 40 -7.79 -17.23 -11.54
CA HIS A 40 -7.28 -16.52 -12.72
C HIS A 40 -5.77 -16.26 -12.55
N PRO A 41 -4.94 -17.34 -12.56
CA PRO A 41 -3.53 -17.26 -12.17
C PRO A 41 -2.68 -16.40 -13.11
N GLU A 42 -3.21 -16.03 -14.27
CA GLU A 42 -2.55 -15.13 -15.21
C GLU A 42 -2.38 -13.69 -14.67
N TYR A 43 -3.19 -13.28 -13.69
CA TYR A 43 -3.04 -11.99 -13.03
C TYR A 43 -1.96 -12.06 -11.96
N THR A 44 -0.87 -11.34 -12.20
CA THR A 44 0.31 -11.35 -11.32
C THR A 44 0.46 -10.07 -10.51
N HIS A 45 -0.19 -8.99 -10.93
CA HIS A 45 -0.04 -7.68 -10.29
C HIS A 45 -1.37 -7.11 -9.81
N LEU A 46 -1.34 -6.48 -8.63
CA LEU A 46 -2.40 -5.60 -8.15
C LEU A 46 -1.86 -4.17 -8.13
N PHE A 47 -2.62 -3.20 -8.59
CA PHE A 47 -2.21 -1.79 -8.52
C PHE A 47 -3.39 -0.88 -8.24
N GLY A 48 -3.14 0.30 -7.67
CA GLY A 48 -4.16 1.32 -7.50
C GLY A 48 -3.84 2.33 -6.41
N PRO A 49 -4.68 3.36 -6.24
CA PRO A 49 -4.47 4.37 -5.21
C PRO A 49 -4.79 3.81 -3.81
N VAL A 50 -3.88 4.04 -2.86
CA VAL A 50 -4.13 3.91 -1.43
C VAL A 50 -4.16 5.29 -0.78
N SER A 51 -5.33 5.68 -0.29
CA SER A 51 -5.56 7.02 0.25
C SER A 51 -5.22 7.14 1.73
N ILE A 52 -4.54 8.21 2.08
CA ILE A 52 -4.29 8.67 3.45
C ILE A 52 -5.19 9.89 3.67
N SER A 53 -6.13 9.78 4.62
CA SER A 53 -7.12 10.83 4.90
C SER A 53 -6.45 12.19 5.18
N ASN A 54 -7.12 13.27 4.78
CA ASN A 54 -6.74 14.63 5.15
C ASN A 54 -6.96 14.93 6.66
N ASP A 55 -7.54 13.99 7.41
CA ASP A 55 -7.56 14.04 8.88
C ASP A 55 -6.16 13.88 9.48
N TYR A 56 -5.19 13.34 8.74
CA TYR A 56 -3.79 13.35 9.14
C TYR A 56 -3.21 14.75 8.96
N SER A 57 -2.50 15.22 9.98
CA SER A 57 -1.70 16.43 9.94
C SER A 57 -0.78 16.46 8.72
N HIS A 58 -0.49 17.67 8.23
CA HIS A 58 0.43 17.84 7.11
C HIS A 58 1.79 17.18 7.37
N THR A 59 2.33 17.36 8.57
CA THR A 59 3.61 16.76 9.01
C THR A 59 3.57 15.23 8.99
N ALA A 60 2.48 14.60 9.44
CA ALA A 60 2.36 13.14 9.40
C ALA A 60 2.28 12.61 7.97
N ARG A 61 1.52 13.28 7.08
CA ARG A 61 1.44 12.91 5.66
C ARG A 61 2.79 13.03 4.96
N GLN A 62 3.55 14.09 5.23
CA GLN A 62 4.91 14.25 4.72
C GLN A 62 5.85 13.15 5.23
N LEU A 63 5.83 12.85 6.53
CA LEU A 63 6.68 11.82 7.11
C LEU A 63 6.35 10.43 6.55
N LEU A 64 5.06 10.11 6.38
CA LEU A 64 4.61 8.89 5.71
C LEU A 64 5.14 8.85 4.28
N ALA A 65 4.90 9.90 3.47
CA ALA A 65 5.34 9.93 2.09
C ALA A 65 6.86 9.77 1.94
N GLN A 66 7.65 10.49 2.74
CA GLN A 66 9.11 10.44 2.68
C GLN A 66 9.67 9.10 3.16
N SER A 67 9.15 8.55 4.27
CA SER A 67 9.54 7.23 4.75
C SER A 67 9.23 6.15 3.72
N MET A 68 8.04 6.20 3.12
CA MET A 68 7.65 5.27 2.07
C MET A 68 8.52 5.42 0.81
N THR A 69 8.83 6.66 0.41
CA THR A 69 9.71 6.93 -0.76
C THR A 69 11.11 6.38 -0.53
N LEU A 70 11.62 6.43 0.70
CA LEU A 70 12.97 5.93 1.00
C LEU A 70 13.05 4.39 1.01
N HIS A 71 12.01 3.71 1.49
CA HIS A 71 12.08 2.26 1.81
C HIS A 71 11.25 1.36 0.91
N HIS A 72 10.24 1.91 0.24
CA HIS A 72 9.22 1.13 -0.47
C HIS A 72 8.93 1.66 -1.87
N TYR A 73 9.77 2.55 -2.41
CA TYR A 73 9.54 3.15 -3.73
C TYR A 73 10.09 2.28 -4.86
N ASP A 74 9.31 2.17 -5.93
CA ASP A 74 9.73 1.54 -7.18
C ASP A 74 10.18 2.63 -8.16
N ASN A 75 11.50 2.86 -8.23
CA ASN A 75 12.06 3.88 -9.12
C ASN A 75 11.84 3.55 -10.60
N ASP A 76 11.83 2.26 -10.96
CA ASP A 76 11.71 1.83 -12.35
C ASP A 76 10.29 2.10 -12.86
N CYS A 77 9.27 1.77 -12.06
CA CYS A 77 7.88 2.07 -12.40
C CYS A 77 7.57 3.58 -12.32
N ALA A 78 8.25 4.34 -11.45
CA ALA A 78 8.00 5.77 -11.26
C ALA A 78 8.32 6.61 -12.50
N GLU A 79 9.24 6.16 -13.36
CA GLU A 79 9.56 6.87 -14.61
C GLU A 79 8.36 6.94 -15.59
N TYR A 80 7.39 6.04 -15.44
CA TYR A 80 6.24 5.93 -16.33
C TYR A 80 4.98 6.64 -15.82
N VAL A 81 5.03 7.24 -14.62
CA VAL A 81 3.86 7.85 -13.98
C VAL A 81 4.20 9.25 -13.48
N THR A 82 3.34 10.22 -13.77
CA THR A 82 3.46 11.59 -13.23
C THR A 82 2.20 11.95 -12.46
N PRO A 83 2.31 12.38 -11.19
CA PRO A 83 1.15 12.80 -10.42
C PRO A 83 0.56 14.09 -11.00
N SER A 84 -0.76 14.16 -11.09
CA SER A 84 -1.45 15.36 -11.58
C SER A 84 -1.37 16.52 -10.58
N ASN A 85 -1.42 16.21 -9.28
CA ASN A 85 -1.30 17.14 -8.17
C ASN A 85 -0.24 16.59 -7.20
N PRO A 86 1.06 16.83 -7.43
CA PRO A 86 2.10 16.30 -6.58
C PRO A 86 1.96 16.78 -5.13
N LEU A 87 2.37 15.94 -4.18
CA LEU A 87 2.52 16.38 -2.79
C LEU A 87 3.56 17.52 -2.75
N PRO A 88 3.23 18.71 -2.20
CA PRO A 88 4.18 19.81 -2.16
C PRO A 88 5.43 19.42 -1.37
N GLU A 89 6.61 19.68 -1.95
CA GLU A 89 7.86 19.53 -1.22
C GLU A 89 7.87 20.47 -0.01
N THR A 90 8.29 19.94 1.13
CA THR A 90 8.51 20.74 2.34
C THR A 90 9.93 20.55 2.82
N ASN A 91 10.55 21.65 3.26
CA ASN A 91 11.86 21.67 3.90
C ASN A 91 11.78 21.15 5.35
N LEU A 92 11.13 20.00 5.54
CA LEU A 92 11.21 19.29 6.81
C LEU A 92 12.56 18.58 6.83
N ASN A 93 13.52 19.18 7.53
CA ASN A 93 14.87 18.65 7.72
C ASN A 93 14.86 17.45 8.69
N TRP A 94 14.22 16.35 8.28
CA TRP A 94 14.34 15.11 9.01
C TRP A 94 15.76 14.60 8.86
N ASN A 95 16.37 14.22 9.98
CA ASN A 95 17.68 13.61 9.95
C ASN A 95 17.63 12.31 9.12
N THR A 96 18.53 12.14 8.16
CA THR A 96 18.62 10.94 7.31
C THR A 96 18.69 9.65 8.12
N SER A 97 19.37 9.66 9.28
CA SER A 97 19.43 8.50 10.17
C SER A 97 18.07 8.18 10.80
N MET A 98 17.27 9.19 11.09
CA MET A 98 15.90 9.03 11.57
C MET A 98 15.01 8.43 10.47
N LEU A 99 15.06 8.98 9.25
CA LEU A 99 14.29 8.44 8.12
C LEU A 99 14.67 7.00 7.81
N THR A 100 15.95 6.66 7.91
CA THR A 100 16.44 5.29 7.69
C THR A 100 15.86 4.32 8.73
N ALA A 101 15.85 4.71 10.01
CA ALA A 101 15.26 3.88 11.07
C ALA A 101 13.74 3.68 10.90
N LEU A 102 13.06 4.62 10.24
CA LEU A 102 11.62 4.57 9.97
C LEU A 102 11.23 3.59 8.84
N GLY A 103 12.16 2.82 8.29
CA GLY A 103 11.83 1.65 7.47
C GLY A 103 11.11 0.55 8.26
N ASP A 104 11.26 0.52 9.59
CA ASP A 104 10.41 -0.29 10.47
C ASP A 104 9.03 0.36 10.62
N LEU A 105 8.01 -0.27 10.02
CA LEU A 105 6.62 0.17 10.10
C LEU A 105 6.08 0.27 11.53
N GLN A 106 6.57 -0.53 12.48
CA GLN A 106 6.15 -0.41 13.87
C GLN A 106 6.72 0.86 14.52
N LEU A 107 7.98 1.18 14.23
CA LEU A 107 8.58 2.43 14.68
C LEU A 107 7.89 3.64 14.03
N LEU A 108 7.68 3.61 12.71
CA LEU A 108 6.95 4.64 11.99
C LEU A 108 5.55 4.85 12.58
N SER A 109 4.79 3.78 12.80
CA SER A 109 3.46 3.89 13.41
C SER A 109 3.48 4.51 14.80
N ARG A 110 4.52 4.27 15.61
CA ARG A 110 4.67 4.90 16.93
C ARG A 110 5.01 6.38 16.82
N VAL A 111 5.84 6.76 15.85
CA VAL A 111 6.19 8.17 15.61
C VAL A 111 4.98 8.95 15.12
N ILE A 112 4.23 8.42 14.14
CA ILE A 112 2.99 9.04 13.66
C ILE A 112 1.99 9.20 14.81
N ALA A 113 1.84 8.18 15.66
CA ALA A 113 0.93 8.25 16.81
C ALA A 113 1.29 9.37 17.79
N ARG A 114 2.58 9.70 17.92
CA ARG A 114 3.03 10.79 18.79
C ARG A 114 2.73 12.17 18.22
N ILE A 115 2.71 12.32 16.90
CA ILE A 115 2.53 13.62 16.23
C ILE A 115 1.09 13.86 15.75
N ASP A 116 0.25 12.82 15.71
CA ASP A 116 -1.08 12.87 15.11
C ASP A 116 -2.13 12.17 15.97
N GLU A 117 -2.26 12.62 17.23
CA GLU A 117 -3.35 12.24 18.15
C GLU A 117 -3.55 10.72 18.31
N GLY A 118 -2.47 9.94 18.30
CA GLY A 118 -2.52 8.49 18.44
C GLY A 118 -2.79 7.71 17.15
N LYS A 119 -2.96 8.39 15.99
CA LYS A 119 -3.12 7.72 14.68
C LYS A 119 -1.83 6.99 14.31
N GLY A 120 -1.94 5.76 13.82
CA GLY A 120 -0.80 5.00 13.32
C GLY A 120 -0.63 5.11 11.80
N VAL A 121 0.20 4.24 11.22
CA VAL A 121 0.19 4.03 9.76
C VAL A 121 -1.21 3.50 9.35
N PRO A 122 -1.86 4.07 8.33
CA PRO A 122 -3.17 3.62 7.84
C PRO A 122 -3.21 2.10 7.60
N VAL A 123 -4.32 1.47 8.00
CA VAL A 123 -4.45 0.00 7.97
C VAL A 123 -4.31 -0.56 6.56
N LEU A 124 -4.92 0.08 5.56
CA LEU A 124 -4.82 -0.35 4.17
C LEU A 124 -3.39 -0.23 3.63
N LEU A 125 -2.70 0.88 3.90
CA LEU A 125 -1.30 1.05 3.50
C LEU A 125 -0.43 -0.05 4.10
N ARG A 126 -0.55 -0.30 5.41
CA ARG A 126 0.18 -1.39 6.10
C ARG A 126 -0.09 -2.76 5.48
N GLN A 127 -1.32 -3.00 5.06
CA GLN A 127 -1.74 -4.26 4.46
C GLN A 127 -1.08 -4.47 3.10
N TYR A 128 -1.07 -3.46 2.22
CA TYR A 128 -0.33 -3.54 0.95
C TYR A 128 1.19 -3.71 1.16
N LEU A 129 1.79 -2.99 2.11
CA LEU A 129 3.23 -3.13 2.41
C LEU A 129 3.57 -4.54 2.93
N SER A 130 2.66 -5.18 3.67
CA SER A 130 2.84 -6.58 4.10
C SER A 130 2.84 -7.58 2.94
N LEU A 131 2.25 -7.20 1.80
CA LEU A 131 2.27 -7.92 0.53
C LEU A 131 3.44 -7.44 -0.37
N ASN A 132 4.52 -6.89 0.23
CA ASN A 132 5.64 -6.32 -0.51
C ASN A 132 5.23 -5.21 -1.51
N GLY A 133 4.13 -4.52 -1.24
CA GLY A 133 3.66 -3.42 -2.08
C GLY A 133 4.70 -2.30 -2.18
N LYS A 134 4.89 -1.80 -3.39
CA LYS A 134 5.80 -0.70 -3.73
C LYS A 134 5.01 0.52 -4.16
N LEU A 135 5.43 1.69 -3.67
CA LEU A 135 4.82 2.95 -4.05
C LEU A 135 5.53 3.52 -5.29
N VAL A 136 4.74 4.08 -6.19
CA VAL A 136 5.21 4.56 -7.50
C VAL A 136 5.15 6.08 -7.58
N CYS A 137 4.16 6.70 -6.95
CA CYS A 137 4.05 8.16 -6.84
C CYS A 137 3.09 8.56 -5.71
N PHE A 138 3.12 9.84 -5.36
CA PHE A 138 2.16 10.46 -4.44
C PHE A 138 1.40 11.59 -5.12
N ASN A 139 0.09 11.65 -4.88
CA ASN A 139 -0.81 12.65 -5.42
C ASN A 139 -1.74 13.18 -4.32
N VAL A 140 -2.01 14.47 -4.31
CA VAL A 140 -3.07 15.06 -3.47
C VAL A 140 -4.35 15.10 -4.30
N ASP A 141 -5.42 14.45 -3.86
CA ASP A 141 -6.69 14.41 -4.61
C ASP A 141 -7.70 15.44 -4.08
N PRO A 142 -7.95 16.56 -4.79
CA PRO A 142 -8.93 17.55 -4.37
C PRO A 142 -10.37 17.03 -4.42
N ALA A 143 -10.66 16.04 -5.28
CA ALA A 143 -11.98 15.43 -5.38
C ALA A 143 -12.28 14.50 -4.20
N PHE A 144 -11.25 14.09 -3.46
CA PHE A 144 -11.36 13.23 -2.28
C PHE A 144 -10.85 13.93 -1.01
N ASN A 145 -11.38 15.14 -0.75
CA ASN A 145 -11.08 15.94 0.46
C ASN A 145 -9.58 16.24 0.65
N ASN A 146 -8.82 16.43 -0.43
CA ASN A 146 -7.36 16.61 -0.39
C ASN A 146 -6.62 15.45 0.32
N ALA A 147 -7.13 14.23 0.19
CA ALA A 147 -6.43 13.03 0.63
C ALA A 147 -5.08 12.91 -0.09
N LEU A 148 -4.11 12.31 0.59
CA LEU A 148 -2.84 11.96 -0.02
C LEU A 148 -2.93 10.52 -0.53
N ASP A 149 -2.96 10.35 -1.83
CA ASP A 149 -2.95 9.05 -2.48
C ASP A 149 -1.52 8.62 -2.79
N GLY A 150 -1.18 7.41 -2.39
CA GLY A 150 -0.03 6.70 -2.91
C GLY A 150 -0.47 5.73 -4.00
N LEU A 151 0.07 5.82 -5.21
CA LEU A 151 -0.11 4.77 -6.20
C LEU A 151 0.75 3.58 -5.78
N ILE A 152 0.13 2.47 -5.41
CA ILE A 152 0.81 1.27 -4.95
C ILE A 152 0.70 0.15 -5.99
N MET A 153 1.76 -0.64 -6.11
CA MET A 153 1.84 -1.82 -6.95
C MET A 153 2.29 -3.02 -6.10
N VAL A 154 1.69 -4.18 -6.32
CA VAL A 154 2.06 -5.44 -5.69
C VAL A 154 2.28 -6.45 -6.80
N ASP A 155 3.49 -7.00 -6.88
CA ASP A 155 3.75 -8.24 -7.61
C ASP A 155 3.49 -9.41 -6.67
N LEU A 156 2.45 -10.21 -6.96
CA LEU A 156 2.03 -11.33 -6.13
C LEU A 156 3.03 -12.50 -6.15
N ARG A 157 3.93 -12.55 -7.14
CA ARG A 157 4.99 -13.56 -7.25
C ARG A 157 6.10 -13.33 -6.22
N ASP A 158 6.33 -12.05 -5.89
CA ASP A 158 7.32 -11.62 -4.90
C ASP A 158 6.76 -11.63 -3.46
N VAL A 159 5.50 -12.02 -3.27
CA VAL A 159 4.90 -12.16 -1.95
C VAL A 159 5.33 -13.48 -1.32
N PRO A 160 5.86 -13.50 -0.07
CA PRO A 160 6.20 -14.75 0.60
C PRO A 160 5.02 -15.71 0.66
N GLU A 161 5.22 -17.00 0.33
CA GLU A 161 4.16 -18.04 0.31
C GLU A 161 3.31 -18.00 1.59
N LYS A 162 3.94 -17.86 2.76
CA LYS A 162 3.26 -17.80 4.05
C LYS A 162 2.30 -16.61 4.17
N THR A 163 2.67 -15.46 3.60
CA THR A 163 1.82 -14.27 3.59
C THR A 163 0.65 -14.47 2.64
N LEU A 164 0.91 -14.98 1.43
CA LEU A 164 -0.13 -15.25 0.43
C LEU A 164 -1.13 -16.31 0.94
N ALA A 165 -0.62 -17.37 1.57
CA ALA A 165 -1.40 -18.46 2.16
C ALA A 165 -2.41 -18.00 3.22
N ARG A 166 -2.15 -16.89 3.93
CA ARG A 166 -3.11 -16.31 4.89
C ARG A 166 -4.43 -15.92 4.20
N TYR A 167 -4.38 -15.54 2.93
CA TYR A 167 -5.51 -15.09 2.14
C TYR A 167 -6.01 -16.16 1.18
N MET A 168 -5.10 -16.83 0.46
CA MET A 168 -5.42 -17.79 -0.60
C MET A 168 -5.62 -19.22 -0.10
N GLY A 169 -5.10 -19.55 1.09
CA GLY A 169 -4.90 -20.93 1.55
C GLY A 169 -3.52 -21.47 1.15
N SER A 170 -2.94 -22.35 1.98
CA SER A 170 -1.55 -22.80 1.80
C SER A 170 -1.30 -23.60 0.53
N GLU A 171 -2.23 -24.46 0.13
CA GLU A 171 -2.14 -25.26 -1.10
C GLU A 171 -2.25 -24.36 -2.33
N ASN A 172 -3.35 -23.60 -2.43
CA ASN A 172 -3.60 -22.67 -3.51
C ASN A 172 -2.48 -21.63 -3.71
N ALA A 173 -1.91 -21.10 -2.62
CA ALA A 173 -0.78 -20.18 -2.70
C ALA A 173 0.46 -20.83 -3.32
N ARG A 174 0.77 -22.08 -2.94
CA ARG A 174 1.89 -22.83 -3.52
C ARG A 174 1.67 -23.13 -5.00
N GLU A 175 0.47 -23.56 -5.36
CA GLU A 175 0.10 -23.81 -6.75
C GLU A 175 0.20 -22.54 -7.60
N TYR A 176 -0.36 -21.42 -7.13
CA TYR A 176 -0.30 -20.14 -7.82
C TYR A 176 1.14 -19.67 -8.07
N LEU A 177 2.01 -19.76 -7.05
CA LEU A 177 3.41 -19.39 -7.19
C LEU A 177 4.16 -20.34 -8.14
N ALA A 178 3.88 -21.65 -8.09
CA ALA A 178 4.50 -22.62 -9.00
C ALA A 178 4.12 -22.40 -10.48
N MET A 179 2.94 -21.84 -10.76
CA MET A 179 2.50 -21.51 -12.12
C MET A 179 3.15 -20.23 -12.68
N ASN A 180 3.67 -19.36 -11.81
CA ASN A 180 4.11 -18.00 -12.16
C ASN A 180 5.58 -17.72 -11.85
N ASN A 181 6.33 -18.73 -11.39
CA ASN A 181 7.78 -18.70 -11.17
C ASN A 181 8.58 -19.09 -12.42
#